data_AF-A0A5N3PH59-F1
#
_entry.id   AF-A0A5N3PH59-F1
#
_cell.length_a   1.000
_cell.length_b   1.000
_cell.length_c   1.000
_cell.angle_alpha   90.00
_cell.angle_beta   90.00
_cell.angle_gamma   90.00
#
_symmetry.space_group_name_H-M   'P 1'
#
loop_
_entity.id
_entity.type
_entity.pdbx_description
1 polymer ?
#
loop_
_entity_poly.entity_id
_entity_poly.type
_entity_poly.pdbx_seq_one_letter_code
_entity_poly.pdbx_strand_id
1 'polypeptide(L)' 'MTTTVETYTVATEGLTLSGMVWRRFKKPMFGMVERILAMNQNLASVGPYLPVGTKVSIPIDPPSTDVLSRPVVQLWD' A
#
# COMPACT_ATOMS: atom_id res chain seq x y z
N MET A 1 -12.34 7.88 15.07
CA MET A 1 -11.36 8.48 14.14
C MET A 1 -11.91 8.30 12.74
N THR A 2 -12.27 9.38 12.05
CA THR A 2 -12.85 9.31 10.70
C THR A 2 -11.73 9.07 9.71
N THR A 3 -11.70 7.91 9.06
CA THR A 3 -10.68 7.62 8.04
C THR A 3 -11.09 8.26 6.73
N THR A 4 -10.26 9.13 6.16
CA THR A 4 -10.53 9.71 4.83
C THR A 4 -10.05 8.74 3.76
N VAL A 5 -10.92 8.40 2.82
CA VAL A 5 -10.65 7.40 1.77
C VAL A 5 -10.68 8.07 0.39
N GLU A 6 -9.62 7.85 -0.39
CA GLU A 6 -9.49 8.23 -1.80
C GLU A 6 -9.71 6.98 -2.68
N THR A 7 -10.34 7.14 -3.84
CA THR A 7 -10.42 6.05 -4.83
C THR A 7 -9.39 6.26 -5.92
N TYR A 8 -8.51 5.27 -6.11
CA TYR A 8 -7.52 5.25 -7.18
C TYR A 8 -7.91 4.26 -8.26
N THR A 9 -7.85 4.68 -9.52
CA THR A 9 -8.08 3.79 -10.66
C THR A 9 -6.74 3.45 -11.32
N VAL A 10 -6.46 2.15 -11.47
CA VAL A 10 -5.23 1.66 -12.11
C VAL A 10 -5.23 2.06 -13.59
N ALA A 11 -4.27 2.90 -13.97
CA ALA A 11 -4.20 3.46 -15.33
C ALA A 11 -3.22 2.72 -16.26
N THR A 12 -2.32 1.90 -15.72
CA THR A 12 -1.24 1.26 -16.50
C THR A 12 -1.10 -0.21 -16.11
N GLU A 13 -0.73 -1.03 -17.09
CA GLU A 13 -0.39 -2.44 -16.87
C GLU A 13 0.89 -2.59 -16.03
N GLY A 14 1.04 -3.77 -15.42
CA GLY A 14 2.21 -4.10 -14.59
C GLY A 14 2.30 -3.34 -13.27
N LEU A 15 1.26 -2.58 -12.88
CA LEU A 15 1.25 -1.85 -11.62
C LEU A 15 0.98 -2.82 -10.46
N THR A 16 1.88 -2.83 -9.47
CA THR A 16 1.67 -3.53 -8.21
C THR A 16 1.10 -2.58 -7.15
N LEU A 17 0.50 -3.13 -6.09
CA LEU A 17 -0.05 -2.33 -4.99
C LEU A 17 1.04 -1.53 -4.26
N SER A 18 2.22 -2.13 -4.03
CA SER A 18 3.38 -1.44 -3.46
C SER A 18 3.92 -0.35 -4.39
N GLY A 19 3.96 -0.59 -5.70
CA GLY A 19 4.36 0.41 -6.70
C GLY A 19 3.39 1.59 -6.76
N MET A 20 2.09 1.33 -6.65
CA MET A 20 1.06 2.36 -6.55
C MET A 20 1.27 3.24 -5.31
N VAL A 21 1.47 2.63 -4.13
CA VAL A 21 1.75 3.35 -2.87
C VAL A 21 3.00 4.21 -3.02
N TRP A 22 4.09 3.68 -3.57
CA TRP A 22 5.32 4.44 -3.80
C TRP A 22 5.12 5.64 -4.73
N ARG A 23 4.43 5.45 -5.87
CA ARG A 23 4.13 6.53 -6.83
C ARG A 23 3.31 7.65 -6.18
N ARG A 24 2.35 7.30 -5.32
CA ARG A 24 1.44 8.25 -4.66
C ARG A 24 2.10 9.05 -3.55
N PHE A 25 2.88 8.39 -2.68
CA PHE A 25 3.42 9.03 -1.47
C PHE A 25 4.88 9.46 -1.62
N LYS A 26 5.63 8.90 -2.57
CA LYS A 26 7.06 9.16 -2.83
C LYS A 26 7.97 9.02 -1.60
N LYS A 27 7.53 8.24 -0.62
CA LYS A 27 8.24 7.93 0.63
C LYS A 27 7.85 6.53 1.10
N PRO A 28 8.67 5.85 1.92
CA PRO A 28 8.31 4.56 2.49
C PRO A 28 7.11 4.71 3.42
N MET A 29 6.05 3.95 3.12
CA MET A 29 4.79 3.93 3.89
C MET A 29 4.59 2.53 4.47
N PHE A 30 5.29 2.24 5.57
CA PHE A 30 5.21 0.95 6.25
C PHE A 30 3.77 0.66 6.71
N GLY A 31 3.30 -0.58 6.53
CA GLY A 31 1.94 -0.98 6.91
C GLY A 31 0.83 -0.48 5.99
N MET A 32 1.13 0.35 4.97
CA MET A 32 0.11 0.94 4.10
C MET A 32 -0.48 -0.08 3.13
N VAL A 33 0.35 -0.97 2.59
CA VAL A 33 -0.07 -2.03 1.66
C VAL A 33 -1.08 -2.95 2.34
N GLU A 34 -0.78 -3.35 3.58
CA GLU A 34 -1.60 -4.21 4.43
C GLU A 34 -2.92 -3.53 4.77
N ARG A 35 -2.89 -2.23 5.10
CA ARG A 35 -4.11 -1.45 5.37
C ARG A 35 -5.01 -1.34 4.15
N ILE A 36 -4.43 -1.14 2.96
CA ILE A 36 -5.17 -1.11 1.70
C ILE A 36 -5.78 -2.51 1.43
N LEU A 37 -5.01 -3.59 1.60
CA LEU A 37 -5.52 -4.95 1.41
C LEU A 37 -6.65 -5.31 2.38
N ALA A 38 -6.55 -4.89 3.65
CA ALA A 38 -7.61 -5.10 4.63
C ALA A 38 -8.92 -4.40 4.25
N MET A 39 -8.83 -3.24 3.59
CA MET A 39 -9.99 -2.48 3.10
C MET A 39 -10.53 -3.02 1.76
N ASN A 40 -9.68 -3.65 0.95
CA ASN A 40 -10.02 -4.13 -0.39
C ASN A 40 -9.74 -5.64 -0.51
N GLN A 41 -10.53 -6.45 0.21
CA GLN A 41 -10.35 -7.91 0.28
C GLN A 41 -10.41 -8.59 -1.10
N ASN A 42 -11.14 -7.99 -2.05
CA ASN A 42 -11.23 -8.44 -3.44
C ASN A 42 -9.92 -8.30 -4.22
N LEU A 43 -8.94 -7.51 -3.78
CA LEU A 43 -7.65 -7.38 -4.46
C LEU A 43 -6.76 -8.61 -4.27
N ALA A 44 -6.97 -9.39 -3.20
CA ALA A 44 -6.15 -10.57 -2.93
C ALA A 44 -6.34 -11.68 -3.99
N SER A 45 -7.53 -11.77 -4.60
CA SER A 45 -7.81 -12.76 -5.66
C SER A 45 -7.27 -12.37 -7.03
N VAL A 46 -6.93 -11.09 -7.22
CA VAL A 46 -6.43 -10.54 -8.48
C VAL A 46 -4.95 -10.89 -8.70
N GLY A 47 -4.20 -11.08 -7.61
CA GLY A 47 -2.77 -11.37 -7.64
C GLY A 47 -1.88 -10.13 -7.51
N PRO A 48 -0.56 -10.28 -7.72
CA PRO A 48 0.43 -9.22 -7.43
C PRO A 48 0.38 -8.03 -8.38
N TYR A 49 -0.13 -8.22 -9.60
CA TYR A 49 -0.26 -7.18 -10.62
C TYR A 49 -1.74 -6.79 -10.78
N LEU A 50 -2.02 -5.49 -10.66
CA LEU A 50 -3.37 -4.97 -10.75
C LEU A 50 -3.77 -4.77 -12.23
N PRO A 51 -4.90 -5.32 -12.68
CA PRO A 51 -5.48 -5.05 -13.99
C PRO A 51 -5.81 -3.57 -14.14
N VAL A 52 -5.65 -3.05 -15.35
CA VAL A 52 -6.09 -1.69 -15.71
C VAL A 52 -7.59 -1.54 -15.47
N GLY A 53 -7.99 -0.38 -14.95
CA GLY A 53 -9.37 -0.08 -14.58
C GLY A 53 -9.78 -0.56 -13.18
N THR A 54 -8.92 -1.32 -12.49
CA THR A 54 -9.17 -1.73 -11.10
C THR A 54 -9.28 -0.49 -10.21
N LYS A 55 -10.36 -0.42 -9.41
CA LYS A 55 -10.56 0.63 -8.41
C LYS A 55 -10.05 0.16 -7.05
N VAL A 56 -9.20 0.96 -6.44
CA VAL A 56 -8.58 0.69 -5.15
C VAL A 56 -8.93 1.81 -4.18
N SER A 57 -9.52 1.46 -3.04
CA SER A 57 -9.76 2.40 -1.95
C SER A 57 -8.48 2.57 -1.12
N ILE A 58 -7.97 3.79 -1.06
CA ILE A 58 -6.72 4.14 -0.39
C ILE A 58 -7.05 5.03 0.82
N PRO A 59 -6.63 4.66 2.05
CA PRO A 59 -6.72 5.56 3.19
C PRO A 59 -5.69 6.69 3.04
N ILE A 60 -6.13 7.94 3.15
CA ILE A 60 -5.26 9.12 3.03
C ILE A 60 -4.49 9.35 4.32
N ASP A 61 -5.06 8.94 5.45
CA ASP A 61 -4.44 9.12 6.75
C ASP A 61 -3.12 8.34 6.79
N PRO A 62 -2.00 8.99 7.15
CA PRO A 62 -0.73 8.29 7.25
C PRO A 62 -0.89 7.13 8.25
N PRO A 63 -0.44 5.90 7.91
CA PRO A 63 -0.31 4.86 8.92
C PRO A 63 0.61 5.42 10.01
N SER A 64 0.34 5.10 11.28
CA SER A 64 1.18 5.57 12.39
C SER A 64 2.63 5.36 12.02
N THR A 65 3.35 6.48 11.90
CA THR A 65 4.79 6.52 11.64
C THR A 65 5.55 6.13 12.91
N ASP A 66 5.12 5.07 13.59
CA ASP A 66 6.03 4.28 14.40
C ASP A 66 6.97 3.64 13.39
N VAL A 67 7.94 4.43 12.94
CA VAL A 67 9.24 3.95 12.49
C VAL A 67 9.78 3.24 13.71
N LEU A 68 9.31 2.01 13.91
CA LEU A 68 9.85 1.10 14.89
C LEU A 68 11.33 1.10 14.55
N SER A 69 12.13 1.65 15.46
CA SER A 69 13.56 1.38 15.55
C SER A 69 13.66 -0.14 15.64
N ARG A 70 13.61 -0.80 14.49
CA ARG A 70 13.63 -2.24 14.41
C ARG A 70 15.09 -2.58 14.59
N PRO A 71 15.46 -3.27 15.67
CA PRO A 71 16.85 -3.60 15.91
C PRO A 71 17.38 -4.31 14.67
N VAL A 72 18.40 -3.71 14.04
CA VAL A 72 19.09 -4.31 12.91
C VAL A 72 19.93 -5.44 13.51
N VAL A 73 19.53 -6.68 13.22
CA VAL A 73 20.30 -7.86 13.62
C VAL A 73 21.26 -8.16 12.49
N GLN A 74 22.54 -7.92 12.72
CA GLN A 74 23.61 -8.34 11.82
C GLN A 74 23.82 -9.86 12.00
N LEU A 75 23.64 -10.60 10.90
CA LEU A 75 23.69 -12.07 10.92
C LEU A 75 25.09 -12.65 10.67
N TRP A 76 26.06 -11.81 10.28
CA TRP A 76 27.45 -12.17 10.00
C TRP A 76 28.34 -10.92 10.11
N ASP A 77 29.63 -11.10 10.43
CA ASP A 77 30.64 -10.03 10.49
C ASP A 77 30.93 -9.39 9.12
#